data_AF-A0A7W1J9U3-F1
#
_entry.id   AF-A0A7W1J9U3-F1
#
_cell.length_a   1.000
_cell.length_b   1.000
_cell.length_c   1.000
_cell.angle_alpha   90.00
_cell.angle_beta   90.00
_cell.angle_gamma   90.00
#
_symmetry.space_group_name_H-M   'P 1'
#
loop_
_entity.id
_entity.type
_entity.pdbx_description
1 polymer ?
#
loop_
_entity_poly.entity_id
_entity_poly.type
_entity_poly.pdbx_seq_one_letter_code
_entity_poly.pdbx_strand_id
1 'polypeptide(L)'
;MRIDGSLGGERVQSLLHGSTGYDEVRLPYDRDRAYDALAYVMARELISADPVDGMSWVIPKARWGTEVIAEALATSGGEYQACVGLDLVLMGSQGSTWIGGRYQWNEGVQASPSAAAVADHEAGPWIVAGASIGPLPMPIGGYLRGGIDPHTRATIGSIGLTFEPRQYGSGGLERVEQAIGYYEGAVIGVQLRWSPRAVGGIERWWLHQDVVLDYRFGGVPEVNWFGNQVLSDQILLGHSPSLNLMPSWPFRLMPYATGSVGVRSERVAVRRADARFAEDSATSGVFQMGFGLRVGFATHGETTFLRTLDHLRLGAGYDRWFPWRSREIANGADHDRYLSVNGGYGATMGWLMRW
;
A
#
# COMPACT_ATOMS: atom_id res chain seq x y z
N MET A 1 -22.38 -4.95 -7.43
CA MET A 1 -22.55 -3.71 -8.20
C MET A 1 -21.17 -3.21 -8.53
N ARG A 2 -20.77 -3.29 -9.80
CA ARG A 2 -19.53 -2.70 -10.30
C ARG A 2 -19.80 -1.27 -10.77
N ILE A 3 -18.85 -0.36 -10.55
CA ILE A 3 -18.89 1.01 -11.07
C ILE A 3 -17.72 1.14 -12.05
N ASP A 4 -18.02 1.37 -13.32
CA ASP A 4 -17.01 1.52 -14.37
C ASP A 4 -16.94 2.99 -14.84
N GLY A 5 -15.77 3.42 -15.32
CA GLY A 5 -15.46 4.79 -15.77
C GLY A 5 -14.14 5.34 -15.19
N SER A 6 -13.78 6.60 -15.52
CA SER A 6 -12.61 7.27 -14.94
C SER A 6 -12.79 7.54 -13.44
N LEU A 7 -12.39 6.58 -12.59
CA LEU A 7 -12.36 6.70 -11.12
C LEU A 7 -11.08 7.35 -10.59
N GLY A 8 -10.31 8.04 -11.45
CA GLY A 8 -8.98 8.55 -11.12
C GLY A 8 -7.88 7.49 -11.20
N GLY A 9 -8.21 6.27 -11.62
CA GLY A 9 -7.27 5.17 -11.88
C GLY A 9 -6.19 5.56 -12.87
N GLU A 10 -6.52 6.21 -13.99
CA GLU A 10 -5.55 6.75 -14.95
C GLU A 10 -4.56 7.72 -14.30
N ARG A 11 -5.03 8.64 -13.44
CA ARG A 11 -4.12 9.58 -12.78
C ARG A 11 -3.19 8.87 -11.82
N VAL A 12 -3.70 7.92 -11.03
CA VAL A 12 -2.92 7.14 -10.07
C VAL A 12 -1.95 6.20 -10.79
N GLN A 13 -2.41 5.51 -11.82
CA GLN A 13 -1.64 4.57 -12.63
C GLN A 13 -0.63 5.29 -13.51
N SER A 14 -0.96 6.41 -14.16
CA SER A 14 -0.01 7.25 -14.89
C SER A 14 0.95 7.98 -13.95
N LEU A 15 0.55 8.32 -12.71
CA LEU A 15 1.49 8.75 -11.68
C LEU A 15 2.44 7.62 -11.25
N LEU A 16 1.96 6.37 -11.19
CA LEU A 16 2.76 5.19 -10.83
C LEU A 16 3.68 4.74 -11.96
N HIS A 17 3.18 4.57 -13.18
CA HIS A 17 3.93 4.26 -14.40
C HIS A 17 4.92 5.38 -14.70
N GLY A 18 4.39 6.59 -14.69
CA GLY A 18 5.12 7.83 -14.72
C GLY A 18 5.94 8.07 -13.46
N SER A 19 6.06 7.15 -12.49
CA SER A 19 7.07 7.14 -11.42
C SER A 19 7.85 5.82 -11.25
N THR A 20 7.81 4.93 -12.24
CA THR A 20 8.52 3.63 -12.20
C THR A 20 9.36 3.34 -13.44
N GLY A 21 9.49 4.30 -14.37
CA GLY A 21 10.22 4.16 -15.63
C GLY A 21 9.38 3.64 -16.81
N TYR A 22 8.14 3.22 -16.58
CA TYR A 22 7.27 2.68 -17.63
C TYR A 22 6.54 3.76 -18.43
N ASP A 23 6.29 3.48 -19.72
CA ASP A 23 5.51 4.35 -20.60
C ASP A 23 4.13 4.64 -19.99
N GLU A 24 3.68 5.89 -20.13
CA GLU A 24 2.31 6.27 -19.78
C GLU A 24 1.34 5.44 -20.61
N VAL A 25 0.57 4.58 -19.96
CA VAL A 25 -0.48 3.83 -20.65
C VAL A 25 -1.66 4.77 -20.82
N ARG A 26 -1.81 5.32 -22.03
CA ARG A 26 -3.02 6.03 -22.43
C ARG A 26 -4.12 5.02 -22.68
N LEU A 27 -4.82 4.63 -21.61
CA LEU A 27 -6.02 3.83 -21.74
C LEU A 27 -7.18 4.73 -22.22
N PRO A 28 -7.98 4.30 -23.21
CA PRO A 28 -9.20 4.99 -23.59
C PRO A 28 -10.24 4.84 -22.48
N TYR A 29 -10.18 5.67 -21.43
CA TYR A 29 -11.15 5.63 -20.34
C TYR A 29 -12.51 6.15 -20.77
N ASP A 30 -13.55 5.38 -20.46
CA ASP A 30 -14.90 5.69 -20.87
C ASP A 30 -15.51 6.84 -20.05
N ARG A 31 -16.25 7.68 -20.78
CA ARG A 31 -16.97 8.84 -20.23
C ARG A 31 -18.29 8.45 -19.57
N ASP A 32 -18.82 7.27 -19.90
CA ASP A 32 -20.13 6.82 -19.45
C ASP A 32 -19.99 5.81 -18.29
N ARG A 33 -20.82 5.99 -17.26
CA ARG A 33 -20.89 5.07 -16.12
C ARG A 33 -21.90 3.98 -16.41
N ALA A 34 -21.43 2.75 -16.56
CA ALA A 34 -22.28 1.57 -16.57
C ALA A 34 -22.33 0.92 -15.18
N TYR A 35 -23.44 0.26 -14.88
CA TYR A 35 -23.61 -0.52 -13.66
C TYR A 35 -23.91 -1.96 -14.03
N ASP A 36 -23.06 -2.89 -13.59
CA ASP A 36 -23.27 -4.32 -13.78
C ASP A 36 -23.46 -5.06 -12.45
N ALA A 37 -24.31 -6.07 -12.50
CA ALA A 37 -24.33 -7.15 -11.51
C ALA A 37 -23.05 -7.97 -11.67
N LEU A 38 -22.50 -8.41 -10.54
CA LEU A 38 -21.23 -9.14 -10.48
C LEU A 38 -21.41 -10.35 -9.57
N ALA A 39 -21.03 -11.51 -10.09
CA ALA A 39 -20.86 -12.74 -9.33
C ALA A 39 -19.37 -13.07 -9.29
N TYR A 40 -18.85 -13.35 -8.10
CA TYR A 40 -17.46 -13.73 -7.88
C TYR A 40 -17.42 -14.98 -7.00
N VAL A 41 -16.60 -15.94 -7.39
CA VAL A 41 -16.34 -17.16 -6.63
C VAL A 41 -14.83 -17.38 -6.53
N MET A 42 -14.39 -17.81 -5.36
CA MET A 42 -13.01 -18.17 -5.09
C MET A 42 -12.97 -19.46 -4.29
N ALA A 43 -12.07 -20.36 -4.66
CA ALA A 43 -11.72 -21.55 -3.91
C ALA A 43 -10.20 -21.62 -3.75
N ARG A 44 -9.74 -21.98 -2.55
CA ARG A 44 -8.33 -22.15 -2.22
C ARG A 44 -8.19 -23.41 -1.38
N GLU A 45 -7.24 -24.25 -1.73
CA GLU A 45 -6.92 -25.47 -0.98
C GLU A 45 -5.43 -25.52 -0.72
N LEU A 46 -5.05 -25.60 0.54
CA LEU A 46 -3.66 -25.72 0.98
C LEU A 46 -3.36 -27.16 1.37
N ILE A 47 -2.46 -27.78 0.62
CA ILE A 47 -1.95 -29.13 0.90
C ILE A 47 -0.60 -28.98 1.58
N SER A 48 -0.57 -29.09 2.91
CA SER A 48 0.64 -28.94 3.71
C SER A 48 1.32 -30.28 4.00
N ALA A 49 2.64 -30.33 3.92
CA ALA A 49 3.44 -31.45 4.39
C ALA A 49 3.71 -31.36 5.92
N ASP A 50 4.27 -32.44 6.47
CA ASP A 50 4.78 -32.46 7.83
C ASP A 50 5.85 -31.38 8.07
N PRO A 51 6.08 -30.97 9.34
CA PRO A 51 7.11 -30.01 9.69
C PRO A 51 8.49 -30.38 9.09
N VAL A 52 9.22 -29.37 8.63
CA VAL A 52 10.54 -29.59 8.01
C VAL A 52 11.58 -29.76 9.10
N ASP A 53 12.03 -30.99 9.32
CA ASP A 53 13.19 -31.28 10.18
C ASP A 53 14.44 -30.60 9.59
N GLY A 54 15.14 -29.80 10.40
CA GLY A 54 16.37 -29.10 10.03
C GLY A 54 16.24 -27.61 9.67
N MET A 55 15.03 -27.06 9.56
CA MET A 55 14.81 -25.59 9.41
C MET A 55 14.33 -24.91 10.69
N SER A 56 14.15 -25.66 11.78
CA SER A 56 13.66 -25.16 13.07
C SER A 56 14.53 -24.07 13.71
N TRP A 57 15.81 -23.98 13.31
CA TRP A 57 16.73 -22.92 13.73
C TRP A 57 16.54 -21.60 12.98
N VAL A 58 15.93 -21.61 11.78
CA VAL A 58 15.64 -20.41 10.98
C VAL A 58 14.20 -19.94 11.19
N ILE A 59 13.24 -20.86 11.12
CA ILE A 59 11.80 -20.57 11.25
C ILE A 59 11.16 -21.68 12.09
N PRO A 60 10.89 -21.42 13.38
CA PRO A 60 10.28 -22.42 14.27
C PRO A 60 8.93 -22.90 13.71
N LYS A 61 8.77 -24.23 13.60
CA LYS A 61 7.58 -24.91 13.09
C LYS A 61 7.25 -24.62 11.61
N ALA A 62 8.26 -24.33 10.79
CA ALA A 62 8.06 -24.15 9.36
C ALA A 62 7.46 -25.41 8.69
N ARG A 63 6.53 -25.19 7.77
CA ARG A 63 5.90 -26.22 6.94
C ARG A 63 5.89 -25.77 5.49
N TRP A 64 6.27 -26.66 4.59
CA TRP A 64 5.99 -26.46 3.17
C TRP A 64 4.57 -26.92 2.87
N GLY A 65 3.94 -26.25 1.93
CA GLY A 65 2.70 -26.69 1.34
C GLY A 65 2.59 -26.24 -0.10
N THR A 66 1.62 -26.81 -0.78
CA THR A 66 1.22 -26.39 -2.11
C THR A 66 -0.19 -25.86 -2.01
N GLU A 67 -0.43 -24.65 -2.47
CA GLU A 67 -1.75 -24.05 -2.52
C GLU A 67 -2.27 -24.05 -3.96
N VAL A 68 -3.47 -24.59 -4.14
CA VAL A 68 -4.22 -24.49 -5.40
C VAL A 68 -5.25 -23.39 -5.25
N ILE A 69 -5.27 -22.45 -6.19
CA ILE A 69 -6.18 -21.30 -6.21
C ILE A 69 -7.03 -21.37 -7.47
N ALA A 70 -8.33 -21.22 -7.33
CA ALA A 70 -9.26 -21.07 -8.44
C ALA A 70 -10.19 -19.88 -8.18
N GLU A 71 -10.30 -18.97 -9.14
CA GLU A 71 -11.15 -17.79 -9.06
C GLU A 71 -11.95 -17.67 -10.35
N ALA A 72 -13.20 -17.23 -10.24
CA ALA A 72 -14.01 -16.88 -11.39
C ALA A 72 -14.92 -15.70 -11.09
N LEU A 73 -15.12 -14.88 -12.11
CA LEU A 73 -15.94 -13.69 -12.09
C LEU A 73 -16.84 -13.69 -13.33
N ALA A 74 -18.10 -13.32 -13.15
CA ALA A 74 -19.02 -13.08 -14.25
C ALA A 74 -19.83 -11.81 -14.00
N THR A 75 -20.11 -11.03 -15.05
CA THR A 75 -20.94 -9.83 -14.98
C THR A 75 -22.22 -9.96 -15.79
N SER A 76 -23.24 -9.16 -15.46
CA SER A 76 -24.46 -9.05 -16.29
C SER A 76 -24.19 -8.51 -17.69
N GLY A 77 -23.10 -7.76 -17.86
CA GLY A 77 -22.64 -7.22 -19.14
C GLY A 77 -22.01 -8.27 -20.07
N GLY A 78 -21.86 -9.52 -19.60
CA GLY A 78 -21.31 -10.61 -20.40
C GLY A 78 -19.78 -10.72 -20.33
N GLU A 79 -19.14 -10.11 -19.33
CA GLU A 79 -17.72 -10.30 -19.02
C GLU A 79 -17.53 -11.55 -18.18
N TYR A 80 -16.50 -12.33 -18.50
CA TYR A 80 -16.10 -13.53 -17.77
C TYR A 80 -14.60 -13.50 -17.51
N GLN A 81 -14.20 -13.70 -16.26
CA GLN A 81 -12.79 -13.89 -15.91
C GLN A 81 -12.65 -15.18 -15.13
N ALA A 82 -11.58 -15.92 -15.38
CA ALA A 82 -11.24 -17.12 -14.64
C ALA A 82 -9.74 -17.14 -14.37
N CYS A 83 -9.34 -17.67 -13.23
CA CYS A 83 -7.94 -17.82 -12.87
C CYS A 83 -7.74 -19.16 -12.18
N VAL A 84 -6.69 -19.88 -12.55
CA VAL A 84 -6.20 -21.06 -11.82
C VAL A 84 -4.72 -20.87 -11.52
N GLY A 85 -4.33 -21.15 -10.28
CA GLY A 85 -2.96 -20.99 -9.80
C GLY A 85 -2.49 -22.13 -8.94
N LEU A 86 -1.17 -22.28 -8.91
CA LEU A 86 -0.44 -23.23 -8.08
C LEU A 86 0.74 -22.52 -7.42
N ASP A 87 0.70 -22.42 -6.10
CA ASP A 87 1.70 -21.73 -5.30
C ASP A 87 2.45 -22.73 -4.41
N LEU A 88 3.78 -22.64 -4.38
CA LEU A 88 4.60 -23.25 -3.35
C LEU A 88 4.64 -22.29 -2.15
N VAL A 89 4.19 -22.76 -0.99
CA VAL A 89 4.01 -21.94 0.21
C VAL A 89 4.95 -22.43 1.31
N LEU A 90 5.72 -21.52 1.89
CA LEU A 90 6.42 -21.73 3.15
C LEU A 90 5.65 -21.05 4.26
N MET A 91 5.12 -21.84 5.20
CA MET A 91 4.35 -21.37 6.34
C MET A 91 5.20 -21.38 7.59
N GLY A 92 5.24 -20.25 8.29
CA GLY A 92 5.75 -20.14 9.65
C GLY A 92 4.61 -19.97 10.67
N SER A 93 4.98 -19.91 11.94
CA SER A 93 4.01 -19.69 13.04
C SER A 93 3.32 -18.32 13.03
N GLN A 94 3.87 -17.35 12.29
CA GLN A 94 3.42 -15.94 12.28
C GLN A 94 3.20 -15.39 10.87
N GLY A 95 3.23 -16.23 9.83
CA GLY A 95 3.12 -15.74 8.46
C GLY A 95 3.43 -16.81 7.44
N SER A 96 3.35 -16.44 6.16
CA SER A 96 3.70 -17.31 5.05
C SER A 96 4.42 -16.52 3.96
N THR A 97 5.21 -17.20 3.14
CA THR A 97 5.66 -16.68 1.85
C THR A 97 5.36 -17.69 0.78
N TRP A 98 5.10 -17.23 -0.43
CA TRP A 98 4.79 -18.11 -1.55
C TRP A 98 5.38 -17.60 -2.85
N ILE A 99 5.58 -18.55 -3.76
CA ILE A 99 5.93 -18.33 -5.16
C ILE A 99 5.21 -19.36 -6.01
N GLY A 100 4.65 -18.95 -7.14
CA GLY A 100 3.86 -19.84 -7.96
C GLY A 100 3.57 -19.31 -9.34
N GLY A 101 2.77 -20.08 -10.06
CA GLY A 101 2.27 -19.75 -11.38
C GLY A 101 0.76 -19.66 -11.35
N ARG A 102 0.20 -18.67 -12.03
CA ARG A 102 -1.24 -18.64 -12.33
C ARG A 102 -1.47 -18.43 -13.81
N TYR A 103 -2.60 -18.89 -14.31
CA TYR A 103 -3.09 -18.59 -15.65
C TYR A 103 -4.43 -17.89 -15.52
N GLN A 104 -4.58 -16.73 -16.16
CA GLN A 104 -5.77 -15.92 -16.15
C GLN A 104 -6.40 -15.90 -17.54
N TRP A 105 -7.70 -16.17 -17.62
CA TRP A 105 -8.51 -16.03 -18.82
C TRP A 105 -9.44 -14.84 -18.60
N ASN A 106 -9.45 -13.91 -19.56
CA ASN A 106 -10.40 -12.81 -19.58
C ASN A 106 -11.15 -12.89 -20.91
N GLU A 107 -12.45 -13.13 -20.86
CA GLU A 107 -13.30 -13.45 -22.00
C GLU A 107 -14.60 -12.63 -21.96
N GLY A 108 -15.34 -12.66 -23.07
CA GLY A 108 -16.64 -12.01 -23.16
C GLY A 108 -16.56 -10.51 -23.46
N VAL A 109 -17.64 -9.79 -23.14
CA VAL A 109 -17.78 -8.37 -23.46
C VAL A 109 -17.31 -7.53 -22.29
N GLN A 110 -16.14 -6.94 -22.45
CA GLN A 110 -15.54 -6.04 -21.47
C GLN A 110 -16.37 -4.75 -21.42
N ALA A 111 -16.63 -4.23 -20.21
CA ALA A 111 -17.53 -3.09 -20.05
C ALA A 111 -17.01 -1.77 -20.66
N SER A 112 -15.72 -1.70 -20.97
CA SER A 112 -15.09 -0.54 -21.59
C SER A 112 -13.92 -0.94 -22.48
N PRO A 113 -13.50 -0.12 -23.46
CA PRO A 113 -12.23 -0.27 -24.17
C PRO A 113 -11.02 -0.27 -23.23
N SER A 114 -11.07 0.46 -22.11
CA SER A 114 -10.04 0.38 -21.07
C SER A 114 -10.01 -0.98 -20.37
N ALA A 115 -11.18 -1.48 -19.96
CA ALA A 115 -11.29 -2.82 -19.37
C ALA A 115 -10.85 -3.89 -20.38
N ALA A 116 -11.12 -3.70 -21.68
CA ALA A 116 -10.64 -4.58 -22.73
C ALA A 116 -9.11 -4.57 -22.85
N ALA A 117 -8.50 -3.40 -22.89
CA ALA A 117 -7.04 -3.29 -22.91
C ALA A 117 -6.39 -3.90 -21.66
N VAL A 118 -6.97 -3.67 -20.47
CA VAL A 118 -6.50 -4.30 -19.23
C VAL A 118 -6.69 -5.82 -19.29
N ALA A 119 -7.85 -6.30 -19.72
CA ALA A 119 -8.14 -7.72 -19.86
C ALA A 119 -7.17 -8.42 -20.81
N ASP A 120 -6.83 -7.79 -21.94
CA ASP A 120 -5.87 -8.30 -22.91
C ASP A 120 -4.45 -8.38 -22.31
N HIS A 121 -4.08 -7.41 -21.47
CA HIS A 121 -2.78 -7.39 -20.78
C HIS A 121 -2.73 -8.30 -19.55
N GLU A 122 -3.86 -8.57 -18.92
CA GLU A 122 -3.95 -9.43 -17.72
C GLU A 122 -4.18 -10.91 -18.07
N ALA A 123 -4.64 -11.20 -19.28
CA ALA A 123 -4.84 -12.56 -19.75
C ALA A 123 -3.51 -13.25 -20.06
N GLY A 124 -3.38 -14.50 -19.61
CA GLY A 124 -2.20 -15.32 -19.84
C GLY A 124 -1.55 -15.84 -18.56
N PRO A 125 -0.32 -16.37 -18.67
CA PRO A 125 0.42 -16.90 -17.55
C PRO A 125 1.10 -15.78 -16.75
N TRP A 126 1.21 -16.01 -15.45
CA TRP A 126 1.82 -15.11 -14.50
C TRP A 126 2.71 -15.89 -13.56
N ILE A 127 3.89 -15.37 -13.27
CA ILE A 127 4.70 -15.77 -12.13
C ILE A 127 4.30 -14.84 -10.98
N VAL A 128 3.80 -15.41 -9.88
CA VAL A 128 3.35 -14.66 -8.71
C VAL A 128 4.22 -14.99 -7.51
N ALA A 129 4.43 -14.00 -6.65
CA ALA A 129 5.09 -14.19 -5.38
C ALA A 129 4.44 -13.31 -4.33
N GLY A 130 4.54 -13.71 -3.08
CA GLY A 130 4.03 -12.90 -1.99
C GLY A 130 4.53 -13.32 -0.63
N ALA A 131 4.21 -12.48 0.33
CA ALA A 131 4.41 -12.74 1.73
C ALA A 131 3.20 -12.26 2.50
N SER A 132 2.84 -13.00 3.52
CA SER A 132 1.87 -12.59 4.53
C SER A 132 2.49 -12.69 5.90
N ILE A 133 2.08 -11.78 6.76
CA ILE A 133 2.23 -11.91 8.19
C ILE A 133 0.83 -12.20 8.73
N GLY A 134 0.71 -13.29 9.47
CA GLY A 134 -0.50 -13.60 10.21
C GLY A 134 -0.68 -12.60 11.36
N PRO A 135 -1.81 -12.66 12.07
CA PRO A 135 -2.00 -11.82 13.25
C PRO A 135 -0.82 -12.04 14.20
N LEU A 136 -0.09 -10.94 14.44
CA LEU A 136 0.90 -10.79 15.51
C LEU A 136 0.18 -10.98 16.87
N PRO A 137 0.77 -10.67 18.04
CA PRO A 137 -0.05 -10.43 19.24
C PRO A 137 -1.25 -9.48 19.01
N MET A 138 -1.26 -8.73 17.90
CA MET A 138 -2.39 -7.98 17.37
C MET A 138 -3.18 -8.79 16.32
N PRO A 139 -4.51 -8.64 16.24
CA PRO A 139 -5.42 -9.30 15.27
C PRO A 139 -5.28 -8.78 13.82
N ILE A 140 -4.09 -8.29 13.46
CA ILE A 140 -3.79 -7.69 12.17
C ILE A 140 -2.70 -8.52 11.53
N GLY A 141 -3.07 -9.13 10.41
CA GLY A 141 -2.15 -9.61 9.41
C GLY A 141 -2.06 -8.65 8.24
N GLY A 142 -1.01 -8.80 7.46
CA GLY A 142 -0.85 -8.08 6.20
C GLY A 142 -0.35 -9.05 5.15
N TYR A 143 -0.61 -8.75 3.90
CA TYR A 143 0.04 -9.43 2.80
C TYR A 143 0.47 -8.46 1.71
N LEU A 144 1.57 -8.81 1.05
CA LEU A 144 2.02 -8.22 -0.18
C LEU A 144 2.05 -9.35 -1.21
N ARG A 145 1.48 -9.09 -2.39
CA ARG A 145 1.53 -9.98 -3.54
C ARG A 145 2.00 -9.17 -4.74
N GLY A 146 2.86 -9.76 -5.55
CA GLY A 146 3.26 -9.24 -6.84
C GLY A 146 3.21 -10.33 -7.89
N GLY A 147 3.20 -9.93 -9.16
CA GLY A 147 3.34 -10.87 -10.26
C GLY A 147 3.85 -10.22 -11.53
N ILE A 148 4.44 -11.05 -12.39
CA ILE A 148 4.91 -10.67 -13.71
C ILE A 148 4.44 -11.68 -14.75
N ASP A 149 3.91 -11.20 -15.86
CA ASP A 149 3.66 -12.02 -17.04
C ASP A 149 4.98 -12.15 -17.84
N PRO A 150 5.52 -13.36 -18.03
CA PRO A 150 6.79 -13.55 -18.74
C PRO A 150 6.69 -13.24 -20.25
N HIS A 151 5.50 -13.25 -20.85
CA HIS A 151 5.29 -12.94 -22.26
C HIS A 151 5.16 -11.45 -22.49
N THR A 152 4.27 -10.79 -21.74
CA THR A 152 3.97 -9.36 -21.96
C THR A 152 4.85 -8.43 -21.13
N ARG A 153 5.53 -8.96 -20.10
CA ARG A 153 6.25 -8.20 -19.06
C ARG A 153 5.35 -7.26 -18.25
N ALA A 154 4.04 -7.44 -18.32
CA ALA A 154 3.10 -6.73 -17.46
C ALA A 154 3.34 -7.12 -16.00
N THR A 155 3.08 -6.18 -15.08
CA THR A 155 3.25 -6.39 -13.65
C THR A 155 1.97 -6.11 -12.90
N ILE A 156 1.68 -6.92 -11.89
CA ILE A 156 0.57 -6.73 -10.96
C ILE A 156 1.11 -6.63 -9.54
N GLY A 157 0.39 -5.91 -8.68
CA GLY A 157 0.71 -5.79 -7.27
C GLY A 157 -0.54 -5.58 -6.43
N SER A 158 -0.58 -6.24 -5.27
CA SER A 158 -1.60 -5.96 -4.27
C SER A 158 -0.99 -5.95 -2.87
N ILE A 159 -1.47 -5.02 -2.06
CA ILE A 159 -1.22 -4.96 -0.63
C ILE A 159 -2.58 -5.15 0.02
N GLY A 160 -2.67 -6.10 0.93
CA GLY A 160 -3.88 -6.31 1.70
C GLY A 160 -3.59 -6.39 3.19
N LEU A 161 -4.62 -6.07 3.96
CA LEU A 161 -4.60 -6.16 5.41
C LEU A 161 -5.70 -7.14 5.80
N THR A 162 -5.31 -8.18 6.51
CA THR A 162 -6.24 -9.20 6.99
C THR A 162 -6.51 -8.90 8.45
N PHE A 163 -7.77 -8.83 8.80
CA PHE A 163 -8.21 -8.61 10.15
C PHE A 163 -8.95 -9.85 10.62
N GLU A 164 -8.40 -10.53 11.61
CA GLU A 164 -9.06 -11.68 12.24
C GLU A 164 -9.45 -11.26 13.66
N PRO A 165 -10.72 -10.91 13.91
CA PRO A 165 -11.15 -10.51 15.24
C PRO A 165 -11.11 -11.71 16.18
N ARG A 166 -9.98 -11.91 16.85
CA ARG A 166 -9.94 -12.75 18.04
C ARG A 166 -10.65 -12.00 19.17
N GLN A 167 -11.55 -12.68 19.87
CA GLN A 167 -12.08 -12.20 21.14
C GLN A 167 -10.94 -12.20 22.17
N TYR A 168 -10.13 -11.14 22.16
CA TYR A 168 -9.22 -10.84 23.26
C TYR A 168 -10.07 -10.35 24.42
N GLY A 169 -10.09 -11.10 25.51
CA GLY A 169 -10.91 -10.78 26.68
C GLY A 169 -10.59 -9.39 27.23
N SER A 170 -11.58 -8.50 27.24
CA SER A 170 -11.83 -7.27 28.03
C SER A 170 -10.67 -6.37 28.53
N GLY A 171 -9.43 -6.57 28.09
CA GLY A 171 -8.26 -5.85 28.58
C GLY A 171 -7.88 -4.69 27.68
N GLY A 172 -8.56 -3.55 27.83
CA GLY A 172 -8.16 -2.23 27.32
C GLY A 172 -8.17 -2.08 25.80
N LEU A 173 -8.99 -1.16 25.29
CA LEU A 173 -9.13 -0.85 23.86
C LEU A 173 -7.76 -0.51 23.24
N GLU A 174 -7.14 -1.48 22.56
CA GLU A 174 -6.01 -1.18 21.68
C GLU A 174 -6.56 -0.39 20.48
N ARG A 175 -5.87 0.66 20.05
CA ARG A 175 -6.33 1.53 18.98
C ARG A 175 -5.43 1.30 17.78
N VAL A 176 -6.01 0.96 16.63
CA VAL A 176 -5.24 0.87 15.38
C VAL A 176 -5.88 1.77 14.34
N GLU A 177 -5.07 2.62 13.72
CA GLU A 177 -5.46 3.47 12.61
C GLU A 177 -4.66 3.09 11.37
N GLN A 178 -5.35 2.90 10.26
CA GLN A 178 -4.76 2.68 8.94
C GLN A 178 -5.03 3.91 8.10
N ALA A 179 -4.07 4.39 7.32
CA ALA A 179 -4.28 5.52 6.42
C ALA A 179 -3.59 5.32 5.08
N ILE A 180 -4.23 5.80 4.02
CA ILE A 180 -3.63 5.98 2.71
C ILE A 180 -3.47 7.48 2.51
N GLY A 181 -2.33 7.91 1.96
CA GLY A 181 -2.06 9.31 1.74
C GLY A 181 -1.35 9.61 0.45
N TYR A 182 -1.51 10.85 0.01
CA TYR A 182 -0.72 11.49 -1.03
C TYR A 182 0.29 12.40 -0.35
N TYR A 183 1.57 12.35 -0.75
CA TYR A 183 2.61 13.20 -0.17
C TYR A 183 3.41 13.88 -1.28
N GLU A 184 3.54 15.20 -1.22
CA GLU A 184 4.46 15.92 -2.08
C GLU A 184 5.90 15.46 -1.75
N GLY A 185 6.58 14.88 -2.74
CA GLY A 185 7.86 14.17 -2.54
C GLY A 185 7.80 12.65 -2.69
N ALA A 186 6.66 12.05 -2.39
CA ALA A 186 6.40 10.62 -2.55
C ALA A 186 4.92 10.41 -2.86
N VAL A 187 4.64 10.10 -4.12
CA VAL A 187 3.30 10.13 -4.74
C VAL A 187 2.21 9.48 -3.89
N ILE A 188 2.44 8.29 -3.33
CA ILE A 188 1.47 7.55 -2.51
C ILE A 188 2.16 6.98 -1.28
N GLY A 189 1.44 6.87 -0.16
CA GLY A 189 1.90 6.10 0.99
C GLY A 189 0.79 5.43 1.78
N VAL A 190 1.18 4.40 2.52
CA VAL A 190 0.34 3.62 3.44
C VAL A 190 0.94 3.73 4.84
N GLN A 191 0.09 4.06 5.80
CA GLN A 191 0.45 4.23 7.20
C GLN A 191 -0.36 3.30 8.09
N LEU A 192 0.33 2.66 9.03
CA LEU A 192 -0.27 1.93 10.14
C LEU A 192 0.17 2.60 11.44
N ARG A 193 -0.80 2.99 12.27
CA ARG A 193 -0.58 3.59 13.59
C ARG A 193 -1.23 2.73 14.65
N TRP A 194 -0.51 2.41 15.71
CA TRP A 194 -1.09 1.69 16.85
C TRP A 194 -0.48 2.16 18.16
N SER A 195 -1.23 2.03 19.26
CA SER A 195 -0.76 2.43 20.59
C SER A 195 -0.40 1.17 21.40
N PRO A 196 0.84 0.64 21.30
CA PRO A 196 1.20 -0.56 22.06
C PRO A 196 1.21 -0.23 23.56
N ARG A 197 0.77 -1.17 24.41
CA ARG A 197 0.68 -0.96 25.87
C ARG A 197 1.94 -0.41 26.53
N ALA A 198 3.13 -0.79 26.02
CA ALA A 198 4.42 -0.30 26.50
C ALA A 198 4.61 1.22 26.31
N VAL A 199 3.97 1.80 25.29
CA VAL A 199 3.96 3.23 24.97
C VAL A 199 2.68 3.89 25.52
N GLY A 200 1.57 3.14 25.55
CA GLY A 200 0.26 3.57 26.03
C GLY A 200 0.15 3.75 27.56
N GLY A 201 1.14 3.32 28.35
CA GLY A 201 1.16 3.52 29.81
C GLY A 201 1.21 5.00 30.25
N ILE A 202 1.44 5.94 29.33
CA ILE A 202 1.48 7.39 29.57
C ILE A 202 0.22 8.07 28.98
N GLU A 203 -0.76 7.31 28.48
CA GLU A 203 -1.98 7.86 27.90
C GLU A 203 -2.78 8.67 28.92
N ARG A 204 -2.80 9.98 28.71
CA ARG A 204 -3.81 10.85 29.30
C ARG A 204 -4.97 10.91 28.32
N TRP A 205 -6.19 11.13 28.80
CA TRP A 205 -7.38 11.23 27.95
C TRP A 205 -7.26 12.25 26.79
N TRP A 206 -6.34 13.20 26.89
CA TRP A 206 -6.04 14.23 25.89
C TRP A 206 -4.78 13.96 25.05
N LEU A 207 -3.96 12.95 25.37
CA LEU A 207 -2.70 12.64 24.68
C LEU A 207 -2.70 11.17 24.23
N HIS A 208 -2.61 10.96 22.93
CA HIS A 208 -2.39 9.65 22.33
C HIS A 208 -0.95 9.52 21.88
N GLN A 209 -0.38 8.33 22.07
CA GLN A 209 0.98 7.99 21.66
C GLN A 209 0.90 6.79 20.71
N ASP A 210 1.10 7.05 19.43
CA ASP A 210 1.02 6.01 18.40
C ASP A 210 2.45 5.65 17.95
N VAL A 211 2.76 4.35 17.81
CA VAL A 211 3.85 3.88 16.96
C VAL A 211 3.33 3.91 15.51
N VAL A 212 4.17 4.36 14.58
CA VAL A 212 3.81 4.47 13.16
C VAL A 212 4.76 3.64 12.30
N LEU A 213 4.19 2.80 11.43
CA LEU A 213 4.85 2.21 10.28
C LEU A 213 4.33 2.96 9.04
N ASP A 214 5.23 3.50 8.23
CA ASP A 214 4.89 4.30 7.06
C ASP A 214 5.69 3.81 5.86
N TYR A 215 4.99 3.45 4.78
CA TYR A 215 5.59 3.09 3.51
C TYR A 215 5.14 4.07 2.44
N ARG A 216 6.08 4.72 1.74
CA ARG A 216 5.80 5.70 0.69
C ARG A 216 6.58 5.37 -0.56
N PHE A 217 5.97 5.61 -1.72
CA PHE A 217 6.57 5.33 -2.99
C PHE A 217 6.10 6.28 -4.10
N GLY A 218 6.91 6.34 -5.16
CA GLY A 218 6.65 7.08 -6.39
C GLY A 218 7.59 8.27 -6.60
N GLY A 219 7.20 9.14 -7.52
CA GLY A 219 8.08 10.17 -8.08
C GLY A 219 8.30 11.34 -7.14
N VAL A 220 9.54 11.81 -7.06
CA VAL A 220 9.87 13.08 -6.40
C VAL A 220 9.54 14.20 -7.40
N PRO A 221 8.61 15.12 -7.08
CA PRO A 221 8.28 16.24 -7.94
C PRO A 221 9.42 17.27 -7.86
N GLU A 222 10.43 17.15 -8.72
CA GLU A 222 11.51 18.11 -8.85
C GLU A 222 11.54 18.74 -10.24
N VAL A 223 11.68 20.07 -10.26
CA VAL A 223 11.43 20.92 -11.43
C VAL A 223 12.56 20.85 -12.49
N ASN A 224 13.69 20.19 -12.21
CA ASN A 224 14.92 20.33 -13.00
C ASN A 224 15.56 19.02 -13.54
N TRP A 225 14.83 17.91 -13.53
CA TRP A 225 15.30 16.63 -14.08
C TRP A 225 14.87 16.44 -15.55
N PHE A 226 15.32 17.31 -16.46
CA PHE A 226 14.89 17.27 -17.86
C PHE A 226 15.15 15.90 -18.51
N GLY A 227 14.07 15.24 -18.97
CA GLY A 227 14.12 13.90 -19.57
C GLY A 227 14.44 12.76 -18.59
N ASN A 228 14.68 13.07 -17.30
CA ASN A 228 14.85 12.12 -16.21
C ASN A 228 13.67 12.17 -15.24
N GLN A 229 13.63 11.23 -14.33
CA GLN A 229 12.76 11.30 -13.17
C GLN A 229 13.37 10.60 -11.98
N VAL A 230 13.27 11.22 -10.80
CA VAL A 230 13.65 10.57 -9.55
C VAL A 230 12.45 9.84 -8.96
N LEU A 231 12.63 8.56 -8.71
CA LEU A 231 11.65 7.65 -8.13
C LEU A 231 12.12 7.32 -6.72
N SER A 232 11.19 7.21 -5.78
CA SER A 232 11.53 6.91 -4.40
C SER A 232 10.69 5.78 -3.84
N ASP A 233 11.32 4.97 -2.99
CA ASP A 233 10.68 3.99 -2.11
C ASP A 233 11.21 4.22 -0.71
N GLN A 234 10.33 4.32 0.27
CA GLN A 234 10.69 4.68 1.63
C GLN A 234 9.86 3.90 2.64
N ILE A 235 10.53 3.21 3.55
CA ILE A 235 9.91 2.56 4.69
C ILE A 235 10.42 3.20 5.98
N LEU A 236 9.50 3.52 6.90
CA LEU A 236 9.79 4.20 8.15
C LEU A 236 9.08 3.53 9.32
N LEU A 237 9.77 3.48 10.45
CA LEU A 237 9.19 3.15 11.74
C LEU A 237 9.44 4.32 12.69
N GLY A 238 8.43 4.72 13.45
CA GLY A 238 8.54 5.88 14.31
C GLY A 238 7.45 6.02 15.35
N HIS A 239 7.38 7.22 15.89
CA HIS A 239 6.47 7.60 16.94
C HIS A 239 5.67 8.84 16.50
N SER A 240 4.39 8.85 16.85
CA SER A 240 3.39 9.81 16.36
C SER A 240 2.49 10.28 17.51
N PRO A 241 2.95 11.19 18.39
CA PRO A 241 2.09 11.77 19.41
C PRO A 241 0.96 12.60 18.79
N SER A 242 -0.25 12.50 19.35
CA SER A 242 -1.38 13.37 18.98
C SER A 242 -2.17 13.84 20.19
N LEU A 243 -2.74 15.04 20.09
CA LEU A 243 -3.59 15.61 21.15
C LEU A 243 -5.04 15.48 20.74
N ASN A 244 -5.93 15.05 21.63
CA ASN A 244 -7.36 15.05 21.34
C ASN A 244 -7.97 16.39 21.78
N LEU A 245 -8.10 17.33 20.85
CA LEU A 245 -8.73 18.62 21.08
C LEU A 245 -10.23 18.54 20.80
N MET A 246 -11.02 19.18 21.67
CA MET A 246 -12.47 19.32 21.55
C MET A 246 -13.26 17.99 21.50
N PRO A 247 -13.12 17.10 22.50
CA PRO A 247 -13.75 15.78 22.49
C PRO A 247 -15.29 15.79 22.51
N SER A 248 -15.91 16.90 22.90
CA SER A 248 -17.36 17.10 23.03
C SER A 248 -18.01 17.73 21.80
N TRP A 249 -17.25 18.02 20.74
CA TRP A 249 -17.77 18.47 19.45
C TRP A 249 -18.02 17.28 18.52
N PRO A 250 -18.91 17.42 17.52
CA PRO A 250 -19.15 16.36 16.52
C PRO A 250 -17.91 16.01 15.70
N PHE A 251 -16.85 16.82 15.80
CA PHE A 251 -15.53 16.59 15.24
C PHE A 251 -14.48 16.56 16.35
N ARG A 252 -13.53 15.63 16.24
CA ARG A 252 -12.31 15.59 17.05
C ARG A 252 -11.16 16.14 16.23
N LEU A 253 -10.54 17.19 16.73
CA LEU A 253 -9.35 17.75 16.11
C LEU A 253 -8.12 17.16 16.80
N MET A 254 -7.27 16.52 16.02
CA MET A 254 -6.10 15.80 16.51
C MET A 254 -4.85 16.33 15.85
N PRO A 255 -4.27 17.46 16.34
CA PRO A 255 -2.95 17.84 15.92
C PRO A 255 -1.98 16.73 16.33
N TYR A 256 -1.04 16.44 15.43
CA TYR A 256 -0.05 15.39 15.65
C TYR A 256 1.33 15.87 15.23
N ALA A 257 2.34 15.26 15.82
CA ALA A 257 3.70 15.29 15.33
C ALA A 257 4.14 13.86 15.02
N THR A 258 5.13 13.69 14.14
CA THR A 258 5.74 12.41 13.80
C THR A 258 7.24 12.54 13.84
N GLY A 259 7.91 11.50 14.31
CA GLY A 259 9.35 11.32 14.23
C GLY A 259 9.66 9.86 13.95
N SER A 260 10.28 9.59 12.81
CA SER A 260 10.49 8.25 12.29
C SER A 260 11.89 8.09 11.71
N VAL A 261 12.39 6.86 11.75
CA VAL A 261 13.64 6.46 11.10
C VAL A 261 13.36 5.30 10.17
N GLY A 262 14.17 5.17 9.13
CA GLY A 262 14.06 4.04 8.24
C GLY A 262 15.02 4.12 7.08
N VAL A 263 14.58 3.61 5.93
CA VAL A 263 15.40 3.49 4.72
C VAL A 263 14.66 4.11 3.55
N ARG A 264 15.39 4.89 2.75
CA ARG A 264 14.93 5.49 1.52
C ARG A 264 15.83 5.06 0.38
N SER A 265 15.22 4.49 -0.65
CA SER A 265 15.84 4.17 -1.93
C SER A 265 15.35 5.19 -2.95
N GLU A 266 16.27 5.77 -3.72
CA GLU A 266 15.92 6.62 -4.86
C GLU A 266 16.62 6.12 -6.13
N ARG A 267 15.90 6.21 -7.25
CA ARG A 267 16.37 5.84 -8.59
C ARG A 267 16.14 6.99 -9.55
N VAL A 268 17.19 7.41 -10.25
CA VAL A 268 17.10 8.29 -11.42
C VAL A 268 16.76 7.40 -12.62
N ALA A 269 15.54 7.49 -13.12
CA ALA A 269 15.08 6.80 -14.32
C ALA A 269 15.20 7.72 -15.55
N VAL A 270 15.62 7.16 -16.68
CA VAL A 270 15.62 7.84 -17.99
C VAL A 270 14.21 7.72 -18.57
N ARG A 271 13.59 8.86 -18.89
CA ARG A 271 12.22 8.92 -19.46
C ARG A 271 12.20 9.27 -20.93
N ARG A 272 13.26 9.90 -21.42
CA ARG A 272 13.38 10.36 -22.80
C ARG A 272 14.78 10.10 -23.33
N ALA A 273 14.90 10.00 -24.65
CA ALA A 273 16.20 9.81 -25.30
C ALA A 273 17.17 10.98 -25.09
N ASP A 274 16.64 12.17 -24.80
CA ASP A 274 17.38 13.40 -24.49
C ASP A 274 17.56 13.64 -22.98
N ALA A 275 17.48 12.58 -22.17
CA ALA A 275 17.67 12.67 -20.73
C ALA A 275 19.03 13.27 -20.35
N ARG A 276 18.99 14.21 -19.41
CA ARG A 276 20.16 14.95 -18.94
C ARG A 276 21.17 14.05 -18.22
N PHE A 277 20.71 13.04 -17.50
CA PHE A 277 21.55 12.14 -16.70
C PHE A 277 21.32 10.68 -17.09
N ALA A 278 22.35 9.85 -16.91
CA ALA A 278 22.22 8.40 -17.00
C ALA A 278 21.39 7.85 -15.82
N GLU A 279 20.95 6.60 -15.94
CA GLU A 279 20.32 5.92 -14.80
C GLU A 279 21.31 5.74 -13.64
N ASP A 280 20.85 6.02 -12.43
CA ASP A 280 21.60 5.77 -11.20
C ASP A 280 20.61 5.41 -10.09
N SER A 281 21.09 4.75 -9.04
CA SER A 281 20.26 4.46 -7.86
C SER A 281 21.11 4.42 -6.61
N ALA A 282 20.52 4.82 -5.49
CA ALA A 282 21.16 4.76 -4.21
C ALA A 282 20.15 4.58 -3.09
N THR A 283 20.63 4.00 -2.00
CA THR A 283 19.86 3.77 -0.78
C THR A 283 20.57 4.42 0.40
N SER A 284 19.81 5.14 1.22
CA SER A 284 20.30 5.74 2.45
C SER A 284 19.34 5.45 3.59
N GLY A 285 19.88 5.36 4.81
CA GLY A 285 19.03 5.56 5.98
C GLY A 285 18.47 6.98 5.97
N VAL A 286 17.30 7.15 6.56
CA VAL A 286 16.57 8.42 6.56
C VAL A 286 15.93 8.66 7.92
N PHE A 287 15.98 9.90 8.36
CA PHE A 287 15.15 10.40 9.45
C PHE A 287 14.03 11.25 8.85
N GLN A 288 12.79 11.05 9.27
CA GLN A 288 11.66 11.87 8.85
C GLN A 288 10.96 12.44 10.08
N MET A 289 10.60 13.71 10.00
CA MET A 289 9.74 14.35 10.98
C MET A 289 8.59 15.05 10.28
N GLY A 290 7.47 15.19 10.97
CA GLY A 290 6.31 15.86 10.42
C GLY A 290 5.38 16.38 11.49
N PHE A 291 4.45 17.22 11.04
CA PHE A 291 3.35 17.71 11.86
C PHE A 291 2.12 17.88 11.00
N GLY A 292 0.94 17.77 11.61
CA GLY A 292 -0.30 17.94 10.89
C GLY A 292 -1.51 17.95 11.79
N LEU A 293 -2.66 17.91 11.15
CA LEU A 293 -3.97 17.88 11.78
C LEU A 293 -4.76 16.70 11.23
N ARG A 294 -5.28 15.87 12.13
CA ARG A 294 -6.30 14.85 11.80
C ARG A 294 -7.66 15.31 12.31
N VAL A 295 -8.69 15.11 11.52
CA VAL A 295 -10.10 15.30 11.89
C VAL A 295 -10.74 13.94 11.98
N GLY A 296 -11.28 13.61 13.14
CA GLY A 296 -12.18 12.48 13.33
C GLY A 296 -13.60 12.97 13.59
N PHE A 297 -14.57 12.08 13.45
CA PHE A 297 -15.96 12.38 13.77
C PHE A 297 -16.28 11.75 15.13
N ALA A 298 -16.93 12.49 16.03
CA ALA A 298 -17.42 11.96 17.30
C ALA A 298 -18.93 11.76 17.20
N THR A 299 -19.40 10.57 17.54
CA THR A 299 -20.82 10.29 17.66
C THR A 299 -21.33 10.74 19.04
N HIS A 300 -22.32 11.63 19.04
CA HIS A 300 -23.17 11.92 20.20
C HIS A 300 -24.63 11.48 19.95
N GLY A 301 -24.88 10.55 19.01
CA GLY A 301 -26.24 10.12 18.66
C GLY A 301 -26.32 8.74 17.98
N GLU A 302 -27.52 8.13 18.06
CA GLU A 302 -27.82 6.73 17.73
C GLU A 302 -27.99 6.40 16.23
N THR A 303 -27.80 7.35 15.31
CA THR A 303 -28.01 7.07 13.88
C THR A 303 -26.87 6.25 13.27
N THR A 304 -27.23 5.19 12.56
CA THR A 304 -26.31 4.20 11.96
C THR A 304 -25.26 4.84 11.04
N PHE A 305 -25.61 5.93 10.32
CA PHE A 305 -24.70 6.65 9.44
C PHE A 305 -23.55 7.35 10.19
N LEU A 306 -23.83 7.97 11.34
CA LEU A 306 -22.81 8.66 12.13
C LEU A 306 -21.88 7.66 12.83
N ARG A 307 -22.36 6.46 13.18
CA ARG A 307 -21.51 5.38 13.72
C ARG A 307 -20.42 4.94 12.75
N THR A 308 -20.74 4.83 11.46
CA THR A 308 -19.74 4.50 10.43
C THR A 308 -18.65 5.57 10.32
N LEU A 309 -18.99 6.84 10.56
CA LEU A 309 -18.04 7.96 10.49
C LEU A 309 -17.12 8.10 11.72
N ASP A 310 -17.44 7.55 12.90
CA ASP A 310 -16.52 7.57 14.06
C ASP A 310 -15.21 6.83 13.77
N HIS A 311 -15.19 6.00 12.73
CA HIS A 311 -13.99 5.31 12.26
C HIS A 311 -13.19 6.15 11.25
N LEU A 312 -13.81 7.05 10.49
CA LEU A 312 -13.12 7.81 9.45
C LEU A 312 -12.21 8.90 10.05
N ARG A 313 -11.00 9.02 9.53
CA ARG A 313 -10.01 10.04 9.86
C ARG A 313 -9.52 10.72 8.58
N LEU A 314 -9.60 12.04 8.53
CA LEU A 314 -9.03 12.83 7.45
C LEU A 314 -7.85 13.60 8.00
N GLY A 315 -6.72 13.59 7.33
CA GLY A 315 -5.50 14.24 7.79
C GLY A 315 -4.89 15.12 6.72
N ALA A 316 -4.26 16.20 7.14
CA ALA A 316 -3.37 16.99 6.32
C ALA A 316 -2.14 17.37 7.16
N GLY A 317 -0.97 17.43 6.54
CA GLY A 317 0.26 17.71 7.26
C GLY A 317 1.40 18.10 6.34
N TYR A 318 2.55 18.32 6.95
CA TYR A 318 3.82 18.55 6.29
C TYR A 318 4.86 17.60 6.88
N ASP A 319 5.58 16.90 6.03
CA ASP A 319 6.68 16.04 6.42
C ASP A 319 7.98 16.55 5.79
N ARG A 320 9.09 16.33 6.50
CA ARG A 320 10.44 16.60 6.02
C ARG A 320 11.33 15.41 6.29
N TRP A 321 12.04 14.95 5.27
CA TRP A 321 12.96 13.82 5.36
C TRP A 321 14.41 14.29 5.20
N PHE A 322 15.29 13.61 5.92
CA PHE A 322 16.71 13.89 6.07
C PHE A 322 17.48 12.60 5.83
N PRO A 323 17.84 12.30 4.57
CA PRO A 323 18.71 11.17 4.26
C PRO A 323 20.07 11.36 4.93
N TRP A 324 20.65 10.29 5.47
CA TRP A 324 21.98 10.34 6.09
C TRP A 324 23.08 10.64 5.08
N ARG A 325 22.85 10.29 3.81
CA ARG A 325 23.76 10.55 2.70
C ARG A 325 22.94 11.03 1.51
N SER A 326 23.42 12.11 0.89
CA SER A 326 23.02 12.49 -0.46
C SER A 326 23.89 11.81 -1.50
N ARG A 327 23.40 11.71 -2.72
CA ARG A 327 24.12 11.17 -3.87
C ARG A 327 24.18 12.21 -4.97
N GLU A 328 25.38 12.46 -5.50
CA GLU A 328 25.57 13.34 -6.65
C GLU A 328 25.51 12.53 -7.94
N ILE A 329 24.98 13.15 -8.98
CA ILE A 329 25.00 12.62 -10.35
C ILE A 329 25.50 13.72 -11.29
N ALA A 330 26.31 13.34 -12.29
CA ALA A 330 26.90 14.28 -13.22
C ALA A 330 26.87 13.75 -14.65
N ASN A 331 26.71 14.66 -15.62
CA ASN A 331 26.89 14.41 -17.04
C ASN A 331 27.58 15.61 -17.70
N GLY A 332 28.88 15.49 -17.99
CA GLY A 332 29.67 16.60 -18.51
C GLY A 332 29.74 17.77 -17.51
N ALA A 333 29.23 18.94 -17.91
CA ALA A 333 29.16 20.12 -17.05
C ALA A 333 27.93 20.13 -16.12
N ASP A 334 26.94 19.28 -16.40
CA ASP A 334 25.73 19.18 -15.61
C ASP A 334 25.95 18.33 -14.37
N HIS A 335 25.42 18.80 -13.24
CA HIS A 335 25.46 18.11 -11.96
C HIS A 335 24.16 18.34 -11.20
N ASP A 336 23.72 17.34 -10.46
CA ASP A 336 22.58 17.41 -9.56
C ASP A 336 22.75 16.47 -8.37
N ARG A 337 21.82 16.52 -7.41
CA ARG A 337 21.80 15.64 -6.24
C ARG A 337 20.44 15.02 -6.01
N TYR A 338 20.45 13.72 -5.73
CA TYR A 338 19.29 13.00 -5.22
C TYR A 338 19.61 12.40 -3.85
N LEU A 339 18.62 11.84 -3.16
CA LEU A 339 18.63 11.60 -1.71
C LEU A 339 18.97 12.87 -0.93
N SER A 340 18.42 14.00 -1.36
CA SER A 340 18.61 15.28 -0.71
C SER A 340 17.59 15.49 0.42
N VAL A 341 17.87 16.47 1.29
CA VAL A 341 16.89 16.90 2.28
C VAL A 341 15.74 17.58 1.54
N ASN A 342 14.54 17.03 1.68
CA ASN A 342 13.36 17.55 1.02
C ASN A 342 12.13 17.33 1.92
N GLY A 343 11.00 17.94 1.58
CA GLY A 343 9.78 17.92 2.38
C GLY A 343 8.59 18.35 1.54
N GLY A 344 7.39 18.05 2.02
CA GLY A 344 6.19 18.35 1.27
C GLY A 344 4.92 18.18 2.06
N TYR A 345 3.85 18.73 1.51
CA TYR A 345 2.52 18.59 2.08
C TYR A 345 1.94 17.21 1.80
N GLY A 346 1.24 16.65 2.77
CA GLY A 346 0.54 15.39 2.66
C GLY A 346 -0.93 15.52 3.01
N ALA A 347 -1.76 14.71 2.35
CA ALA A 347 -3.16 14.51 2.71
C ALA A 347 -3.41 13.02 2.90
N THR A 348 -4.11 12.65 3.97
CA THR A 348 -4.35 11.26 4.35
C THR A 348 -5.82 10.99 4.60
N MET A 349 -6.30 9.83 4.19
CA MET A 349 -7.59 9.29 4.59
C MET A 349 -7.35 7.98 5.32
N GLY A 350 -7.92 7.84 6.51
CA GLY A 350 -7.69 6.69 7.36
C GLY A 350 -8.92 6.19 8.09
N TRP A 351 -8.80 4.97 8.62
CA TRP A 351 -9.82 4.27 9.37
C TRP A 351 -9.29 3.84 10.72
N LEU A 352 -10.04 4.20 11.76
CA LEU A 352 -9.79 3.88 13.16
C LEU A 352 -10.53 2.60 13.54
N MET A 353 -9.83 1.66 14.15
CA MET A 353 -10.38 0.44 14.71
C MET A 353 -10.19 0.47 16.24
N ARG A 354 -11.24 0.12 16.99
CA ARG A 354 -11.28 0.08 18.46
C ARG A 354 -11.77 -1.31 18.90
N TRP A 355 -11.15 -1.89 19.93
CA TRP A 355 -11.43 -3.25 20.44
C TRP A 355 -12.07 -3.26 21.82
#